data_AF-A0ABD4RX38-F1
#
_entry.id   AF-A0ABD4RX38-F1
#
_cell.length_a   1.000
_cell.length_b   1.000
_cell.length_c   1.000
_cell.angle_alpha   90.00
_cell.angle_beta   90.00
_cell.angle_gamma   90.00
#
_symmetry.space_group_name_H-M   'P 1'
#
loop_
_entity.id
_entity.type
_entity.pdbx_description
1 polymer ?
#
loop_
_entity_poly.entity_id
_entity_poly.type
_entity_poly.pdbx_seq_one_letter_code
_entity_poly.pdbx_strand_id
1 'polypeptide(L)' 'MDNKRKLNMSFSKSGSGSMYTRISLPITWVRDMGLTQEDKTVVVEYDEHNQTITIKKYDEFADNEL' A
#
# COMPACT_ATOMS: atom_id res chain seq x y z
N MET A 1 6.70 -4.73 -20.55
CA MET A 1 7.61 -5.03 -19.42
C MET A 1 6.77 -5.64 -18.32
N ASP A 2 7.17 -6.80 -17.81
CA ASP A 2 6.44 -7.48 -16.72
C ASP A 2 6.81 -6.79 -15.40
N ASN A 3 5.94 -5.91 -14.89
CA ASN A 3 6.21 -5.08 -13.71
C ASN A 3 5.96 -5.83 -12.39
N LYS A 4 6.36 -7.10 -12.30
CA LYS A 4 6.20 -7.94 -11.12
C LYS A 4 7.54 -8.14 -10.42
N ARG A 5 7.56 -8.05 -9.10
CA ARG A 5 8.75 -8.29 -8.27
C ARG A 5 8.38 -9.10 -7.04
N LYS A 6 9.24 -10.04 -6.65
CA LYS A 6 9.13 -10.76 -5.38
C LYS A 6 9.71 -9.86 -4.27
N LEU A 7 8.89 -9.54 -3.28
CA LEU A 7 9.26 -8.69 -2.14
C LEU A 7 9.05 -9.48 -0.84
N ASN A 8 9.79 -9.12 0.21
CA ASN A 8 9.60 -9.68 1.54
C ASN A 8 8.81 -8.69 2.41
N MET A 9 7.97 -9.23 3.29
CA MET A 9 7.26 -8.47 4.30
C MET A 9 8.08 -8.43 5.58
N SER A 10 8.23 -7.24 6.14
CA SER A 10 8.87 -7.05 7.44
C SER A 10 7.83 -7.19 8.54
N PHE A 11 8.14 -7.99 9.57
CA PHE A 11 7.34 -8.16 10.77
C PHE A 11 8.05 -7.50 11.94
N SER A 12 7.33 -6.75 12.74
CA SER A 12 7.89 -6.04 13.90
C SER A 12 6.86 -5.93 15.01
N LYS A 13 7.32 -5.81 16.25
CA LYS A 13 6.46 -5.57 17.41
C LYS A 13 6.46 -4.08 17.74
N SER A 14 5.30 -3.54 18.10
CA SER A 14 5.18 -2.22 18.71
C SER A 14 5.66 -2.27 20.17
N GLY A 15 5.87 -1.10 20.77
CA GLY A 15 6.18 -0.99 22.20
C GLY A 15 5.06 -1.53 23.11
N SER A 16 3.82 -1.64 22.61
CA SER A 16 2.68 -2.25 23.30
C SER A 16 2.56 -3.76 23.10
N GLY A 17 3.48 -4.39 22.35
CA GLY A 17 3.49 -5.83 22.08
C GLY A 17 2.68 -6.27 20.86
N SER A 18 1.88 -5.39 20.26
CA SER A 18 1.15 -5.67 19.02
C SER A 18 2.11 -5.87 17.85
N MET A 19 1.82 -6.84 16.99
CA MET A 19 2.61 -7.05 15.77
C MET A 19 2.08 -6.15 14.65
N TYR A 20 3.00 -5.54 13.91
CA TYR A 20 2.68 -4.82 12.68
C TYR A 20 3.59 -5.30 11.55
N THR A 21 3.10 -5.13 10.33
CA THR A 21 3.81 -5.52 9.12
C THR A 21 4.01 -4.32 8.20
N ARG A 22 5.08 -4.36 7.41
CA ARG A 22 5.36 -3.37 6.36
C ARG A 22 5.93 -4.06 5.13
N ILE A 23 5.63 -3.52 3.96
CA ILE A 23 6.27 -3.88 2.70
C ILE A 23 6.94 -2.64 2.12
N SER A 24 8.16 -2.81 1.62
CA SER A 24 8.89 -1.73 0.95
C SER A 24 8.60 -1.78 -0.55
N LEU A 25 7.74 -0.88 -1.02
CA LEU A 25 7.45 -0.74 -2.45
C LEU A 25 8.60 0.01 -3.16
N PRO A 26 8.89 -0.32 -4.44
CA PRO A 26 9.83 0.46 -5.23
C PRO A 26 9.42 1.93 -5.31
N ILE A 27 10.34 2.85 -5.00
CA ILE A 27 10.07 4.29 -5.01
C ILE A 27 9.62 4.81 -6.39
N THR A 28 10.04 4.14 -7.48
CA THR A 28 9.60 4.49 -8.83
C THR A 28 8.10 4.28 -9.02
N TRP A 29 7.52 3.21 -8.46
CA TRP A 29 6.08 2.96 -8.55
C TRP A 29 5.28 3.93 -7.68
N VAL A 30 5.76 4.19 -6.47
CA VAL A 30 5.12 5.16 -5.55
C VAL A 30 5.07 6.55 -6.17
N ARG A 31 6.16 6.99 -6.81
CA ARG A 31 6.21 8.28 -7.53
C ARG A 31 5.34 8.30 -8.78
N ASP A 32 5.29 7.20 -9.53
CA ASP A 32 4.45 7.06 -10.73
C ASP A 32 2.95 7.13 -10.38
N MET A 33 2.56 6.60 -9.21
CA MET A 33 1.22 6.80 -8.64
C MET A 33 0.94 8.24 -8.19
N GLY A 34 1.92 9.14 -8.24
CA GLY A 34 1.78 10.52 -7.81
C GLY A 34 1.75 10.72 -6.30
N LEU A 35 2.29 9.78 -5.52
CA LEU A 35 2.40 9.91 -4.06
C LEU A 35 3.68 10.68 -3.68
N THR A 36 3.56 11.61 -2.76
CA THR A 36 4.67 12.41 -2.20
C THR A 36 4.75 12.25 -0.68
N GLN A 37 5.62 13.00 0.00
CA GLN A 37 5.66 12.96 1.47
C GLN A 37 4.45 13.66 2.10
N GLU A 38 3.90 14.64 1.39
CA GLU A 38 2.75 15.44 1.75
C GLU A 38 1.45 14.70 1.37
N ASP A 39 1.38 14.19 0.15
CA ASP A 39 0.23 13.44 -0.39
C ASP A 39 0.57 11.94 -0.51
N LYS A 40 0.41 11.23 0.60
CA LYS A 40 0.81 9.82 0.78
C LYS A 40 -0.36 8.88 1.08
N THR A 41 -1.58 9.36 0.94
CA THR A 41 -2.77 8.61 1.32
C THR A 41 -3.11 7.59 0.24
N VAL A 42 -3.41 6.37 0.66
CA VAL A 42 -3.76 5.26 -0.22
C VAL A 42 -4.98 4.53 0.32
N VAL A 43 -5.78 3.95 -0.57
CA VAL A 43 -6.83 2.99 -0.23
C VAL A 43 -6.26 1.59 -0.40
N VAL A 44 -6.47 0.75 0.60
CA VAL A 44 -6.01 -0.64 0.60
C VAL A 44 -7.21 -1.55 0.75
N GLU A 45 -7.39 -2.44 -0.21
CA GLU A 45 -8.48 -3.41 -0.24
C GLU A 45 -7.87 -4.82 -0.13
N TYR A 46 -8.43 -5.65 0.74
CA TYR A 46 -8.08 -7.06 0.84
C TYR A 46 -9.23 -7.91 0.31
N ASP A 47 -8.95 -8.67 -0.74
CA ASP A 47 -9.85 -9.68 -1.27
C ASP A 47 -9.57 -11.01 -0.57
N GLU A 48 -10.47 -11.45 0.31
CA GLU A 48 -10.33 -12.70 1.05
C GLU A 48 -10.38 -13.95 0.16
N HIS A 49 -11.10 -13.89 -0.96
CA HIS A 49 -11.24 -15.03 -1.87
C HIS A 49 -9.95 -15.28 -2.65
N ASN A 50 -9.36 -14.20 -3.18
CA ASN A 50 -8.13 -14.27 -3.98
C ASN A 50 -6.86 -14.06 -3.15
N GLN A 51 -6.99 -13.81 -1.84
CA GLN A 51 -5.89 -13.49 -0.93
C GLN A 51 -4.96 -12.39 -1.48
N THR A 52 -5.57 -11.38 -2.10
CA THR A 52 -4.85 -10.33 -2.82
C THR A 52 -5.07 -8.99 -2.12
N ILE A 53 -3.99 -8.22 -1.97
CA ILE A 53 -4.05 -6.84 -1.52
C ILE A 53 -3.91 -5.93 -2.73
N THR A 54 -4.87 -5.03 -2.92
CA THR A 54 -4.82 -3.96 -3.92
C THR A 54 -4.56 -2.64 -3.22
N ILE A 55 -3.63 -1.84 -3.75
CA ILE A 55 -3.28 -0.52 -3.22
C ILE A 55 -3.51 0.50 -4.33
N LYS A 56 -4.32 1.52 -4.05
CA LYS A 56 -4.64 2.63 -4.97
C LYS A 56 -4.29 3.95 -4.29
N LYS A 57 -3.86 4.95 -5.07
CA LYS A 57 -3.79 6.32 -4.54
C LYS A 57 -5.19 6.74 -4.14
N TYR A 58 -5.34 7.34 -2.97
CA TYR A 58 -6.60 7.91 -2.53
C TYR A 58 -6.88 9.18 -3.33
N ASP A 59 -8.09 9.32 -3.84
CA ASP A 59 -8.55 10.52 -4.53
C ASP A 59 -9.80 11.04 -3.83
N GLU A 60 -9.62 12.11 -3.05
CA GLU A 60 -10.68 12.78 -2.29
C GLU A 60 -11.90 13.14 -3.15
N PHE A 61 -11.72 13.43 -4.44
CA PHE A 61 -12.82 13.86 -5.31
C PHE A 61 -13.54 12.68 -5.95
N ALA A 62 -12.84 11.56 -6.18
CA ALA A 62 -13.44 10.36 -6.74
C ALA A 62 -14.08 9.46 -5.68
N ASP A 63 -13.53 9.45 -4.46
CA ASP A 63 -13.93 8.52 -3.40
C ASP A 63 -15.00 9.08 -2.45
N ASN A 64 -15.35 10.36 -2.55
CA ASN A 64 -16.45 10.99 -1.79
C ASN A 64 -17.86 10.71 -2.36
N GLU A 65 -17.97 9.91 -3.41
CA GLU A 65 -19.25 9.43 -3.99
C GLU A 65 -19.61 7.99 -3.56
N LEU A 66 -18.89 7.41 -2.58
CA LEU A 66 -19.12 6.07 -2.02
C LEU A 66 -19.96 6.08 -0.72
#